data_AF-A0A642UM22-F1
#
_entry.id   AF-A0A642UM22-F1
#
_cell.length_a   1.000
_cell.length_b   1.000
_cell.length_c   1.000
_cell.angle_alpha   90.00
_cell.angle_beta   90.00
_cell.angle_gamma   90.00
#
_symmetry.space_group_name_H-M   'P 1'
#
loop_
_entity.id
_entity.type
_entity.pdbx_description
1 polymer ?
#
loop_
_entity_poly.entity_id
_entity_poly.type
_entity_poly.pdbx_seq_one_letter_code
_entity_poly.pdbx_strand_id
1 'polypeptide(L)'
;MRDFERQRTSLLKTLSLILYLLQNGSEPFCQWVRRQRPKFEALTYANDDTIRQRARTIVDLVSNIDQLKSYRVDIHRYRSDMNTPGLKRTSIDVDDIATIVAEDPRGVKSFDLPRPNRYMGISLDTLIEEAA
;
A
#
# COMPACT_ATOMS: atom_id res chain seq x y z
N MET A 1 -22.79 20.96 18.78
CA MET A 1 -21.37 20.57 18.61
C MET A 1 -21.20 19.11 18.18
N ARG A 2 -21.77 18.12 18.89
CA ARG A 2 -21.61 16.68 18.55
C ARG A 2 -22.00 16.29 17.11
N ASP A 3 -23.00 16.92 16.52
CA ASP A 3 -23.46 16.55 15.17
C ASP A 3 -22.47 16.98 14.08
N PHE A 4 -21.78 18.11 14.28
CA PHE A 4 -20.75 18.59 13.35
C PHE A 4 -19.55 17.63 13.31
N GLU A 5 -19.11 17.13 14.47
CA GLU A 5 -18.03 16.15 14.56
C GLU A 5 -18.39 14.81 13.90
N ARG A 6 -19.65 14.36 14.06
CA ARG A 6 -20.16 13.17 13.37
C ARG A 6 -20.14 13.35 11.85
N GLN A 7 -20.60 14.49 11.35
CA GLN A 7 -20.60 14.81 9.92
C GLN A 7 -19.18 14.90 9.36
N ARG A 8 -18.28 15.60 10.08
CA ARG A 8 -16.85 15.67 9.75
C ARG A 8 -16.22 14.29 9.65
N THR A 9 -16.45 13.44 10.65
CA THR A 9 -15.91 12.06 10.68
C THR A 9 -16.45 11.22 9.55
N SER A 10 -17.76 11.35 9.26
CA SER A 10 -18.39 10.67 8.12
C SER A 10 -17.74 11.08 6.81
N LEU A 11 -17.58 12.40 6.58
CA LEU A 11 -16.92 12.93 5.40
C LEU A 11 -15.49 12.43 5.24
N LEU A 12 -14.70 12.45 6.32
CA LEU A 12 -13.32 11.93 6.29
C LEU A 12 -13.28 10.45 5.91
N LYS A 13 -14.17 9.62 6.48
CA LYS A 13 -14.29 8.20 6.12
C LYS A 13 -14.66 8.02 4.66
N THR A 14 -15.60 8.81 4.14
CA THR A 14 -15.99 8.79 2.73
C THR A 14 -14.82 9.18 1.81
N LEU A 15 -14.06 10.23 2.15
CA LEU A 15 -12.88 10.63 1.38
C LEU A 15 -11.80 9.56 1.38
N SER A 16 -11.55 8.91 2.53
CA SER A 16 -10.66 7.74 2.61
C SER A 16 -11.12 6.60 1.71
N LEU A 17 -12.41 6.29 1.72
CA LEU A 17 -12.98 5.22 0.90
C LEU A 17 -12.82 5.54 -0.59
N ILE A 18 -13.06 6.80 -0.99
CA ILE A 18 -12.89 7.24 -2.38
C ILE A 18 -11.44 7.10 -2.82
N LEU A 19 -10.47 7.54 -2.00
CA LEU A 19 -9.04 7.37 -2.29
C LEU A 19 -8.66 5.90 -2.46
N TYR A 20 -9.14 5.05 -1.56
CA TYR A 20 -8.91 3.61 -1.66
C TYR A 20 -9.50 3.02 -2.96
N LEU A 21 -10.72 3.41 -3.33
CA LEU A 21 -11.38 2.94 -4.54
C LEU A 21 -10.79 3.54 -5.83
N LEU A 22 -10.21 4.74 -5.79
CA LEU A 22 -9.43 5.25 -6.92
C LEU A 22 -8.25 4.34 -7.21
N GLN A 23 -7.56 3.87 -6.16
CA GLN A 23 -6.40 2.99 -6.30
C GLN A 23 -6.77 1.52 -6.60
N ASN A 24 -7.90 1.03 -6.08
CA ASN A 24 -8.20 -0.41 -6.09
C ASN A 24 -9.50 -0.78 -6.82
N GLY A 25 -10.33 0.20 -7.11
CA GLY A 25 -11.65 0.03 -7.67
C GLY A 25 -11.64 -0.07 -9.19
N SER A 26 -12.84 -0.24 -9.75
CA SER A 26 -13.04 -0.40 -11.18
C SER A 26 -12.80 0.91 -11.95
N GLU A 27 -12.45 0.79 -13.23
CA GLU A 27 -12.29 1.94 -14.12
C GLU A 27 -13.57 2.81 -14.23
N PRO A 28 -14.79 2.26 -14.32
CA PRO A 28 -16.02 3.05 -14.28
C PRO A 28 -16.15 3.92 -13.04
N PHE A 29 -15.66 3.47 -11.87
CA PHE A 29 -15.66 4.30 -10.67
C PHE A 29 -14.74 5.51 -10.82
N CYS A 30 -13.53 5.34 -11.36
CA CYS A 30 -12.62 6.47 -11.61
C CYS A 30 -13.23 7.49 -12.57
N GLN A 31 -13.86 7.02 -13.65
CA GLN A 31 -14.57 7.89 -14.58
C GLN A 31 -15.72 8.65 -13.89
N TRP A 32 -16.44 7.99 -12.99
CA TRP A 32 -17.49 8.65 -12.20
C TRP A 32 -16.91 9.72 -11.28
N VAL A 33 -15.84 9.43 -10.52
CA VAL A 33 -15.18 10.40 -9.64
C VAL A 33 -14.68 11.60 -10.45
N ARG A 34 -14.16 11.36 -11.65
CA ARG A 34 -13.71 12.42 -12.56
C ARG A 34 -14.83 13.38 -12.96
N ARG A 35 -16.04 12.88 -13.22
CA ARG A 35 -17.22 13.74 -13.48
C ARG A 35 -17.62 14.56 -12.26
N GLN A 36 -17.31 14.08 -11.05
CA GLN A 36 -17.59 14.77 -9.80
C GLN A 36 -16.44 15.68 -9.34
N ARG A 37 -15.36 15.86 -10.13
CA ARG A 37 -14.19 16.70 -9.81
C ARG A 37 -14.54 18.07 -9.22
N PRO A 38 -15.50 18.85 -9.75
CA PRO A 38 -15.83 20.16 -9.18
C PRO A 38 -16.28 20.10 -7.71
N LYS A 39 -16.90 19.01 -7.27
CA LYS A 39 -17.31 18.82 -5.87
C LYS A 39 -16.10 18.64 -4.95
N PHE A 40 -15.07 17.96 -5.41
CA PHE A 40 -13.82 17.78 -4.66
C PHE A 40 -12.97 19.04 -4.68
N GLU A 41 -12.96 19.79 -5.78
CA GLU A 41 -12.32 21.11 -5.85
C GLU A 41 -12.91 22.08 -4.83
N ALA A 42 -14.22 22.10 -4.65
CA ALA A 42 -14.86 22.91 -3.60
C ALA A 42 -14.37 22.54 -2.19
N LEU A 43 -14.10 21.24 -1.94
CA LEU A 43 -13.58 20.76 -0.65
C LEU A 43 -12.10 21.14 -0.41
N THR A 44 -11.36 21.56 -1.44
CA THR A 44 -9.98 22.06 -1.28
C THR A 44 -9.88 23.44 -0.63
N TYR A 45 -11.03 24.10 -0.42
CA TYR A 45 -11.13 25.36 0.32
C TYR A 45 -11.75 25.17 1.71
N ALA A 46 -11.92 23.93 2.17
CA ALA A 46 -12.46 23.65 3.50
C ALA A 46 -11.52 24.15 4.62
N ASN A 47 -12.08 24.68 5.70
CA ASN A 47 -11.32 25.13 6.89
C ASN A 47 -10.55 24.00 7.59
N ASP A 48 -10.96 22.75 7.38
CA ASP A 48 -10.29 21.58 7.94
C ASP A 48 -9.15 21.11 7.03
N ASP A 49 -7.92 21.17 7.52
CA ASP A 49 -6.72 20.82 6.76
C ASP A 49 -6.68 19.35 6.32
N THR A 50 -7.24 18.43 7.12
CA THR A 50 -7.27 17.01 6.77
C THR A 50 -8.25 16.74 5.63
N ILE A 51 -9.43 17.36 5.67
CA ILE A 51 -10.40 17.30 4.56
C ILE A 51 -9.79 17.92 3.31
N ARG A 52 -9.15 19.09 3.47
CA ARG A 52 -8.50 19.82 2.39
C ARG A 52 -7.43 18.99 1.69
N GLN A 53 -6.55 18.37 2.48
CA GLN A 53 -5.47 17.55 1.95
C GLN A 53 -6.00 16.35 1.18
N ARG A 54 -6.96 15.61 1.74
CA ARG A 54 -7.57 14.46 1.05
C ARG A 54 -8.28 14.86 -0.23
N ALA A 55 -8.98 16.00 -0.23
CA ALA A 55 -9.64 16.52 -1.41
C ALA A 55 -8.62 16.88 -2.52
N ARG A 56 -7.51 17.53 -2.17
CA ARG A 56 -6.42 17.84 -3.11
C ARG A 56 -5.85 16.57 -3.74
N THR A 57 -5.51 15.58 -2.91
CA THR A 57 -5.02 14.28 -3.40
C THR A 57 -6.00 13.63 -4.38
N ILE A 58 -7.31 13.67 -4.11
CA ILE A 58 -8.32 13.16 -5.05
C ILE A 58 -8.30 13.93 -6.37
N VAL A 59 -8.27 15.27 -6.30
CA VAL A 59 -8.24 16.13 -7.51
C VAL A 59 -6.97 15.88 -8.33
N ASP A 60 -5.82 15.73 -7.68
CA ASP A 60 -4.53 15.49 -8.33
C ASP A 60 -4.52 14.12 -9.03
N LEU A 61 -4.93 13.06 -8.33
CA LEU A 61 -5.00 11.70 -8.89
C LEU A 61 -5.97 11.59 -10.07
N VAL A 62 -7.08 12.33 -10.02
CA VAL A 62 -8.07 12.35 -11.11
C VAL A 62 -7.60 13.19 -12.31
N SER A 63 -6.74 14.19 -12.05
CA SER A 63 -6.18 15.05 -13.09
C SER A 63 -5.02 14.36 -13.83
N ASN A 64 -4.21 13.56 -13.11
CA ASN A 64 -3.09 12.81 -13.68
C ASN A 64 -3.41 11.31 -13.78
N ILE A 65 -4.01 10.91 -14.90
CA ILE A 65 -4.43 9.52 -15.15
C ILE A 65 -3.23 8.57 -15.19
N ASP A 66 -2.11 8.99 -15.76
CA ASP A 66 -0.96 8.11 -15.95
C ASP A 66 -0.30 7.77 -14.61
N GLN A 67 -0.24 8.74 -13.71
CA GLN A 67 0.16 8.50 -12.31
C GLN A 67 -0.79 7.53 -11.61
N LEU A 68 -2.10 7.69 -11.78
CA LEU A 68 -3.10 6.77 -11.21
C LEU A 68 -2.97 5.34 -11.76
N LYS A 69 -2.68 5.19 -13.05
CA LYS A 69 -2.43 3.88 -13.68
C LYS A 69 -1.17 3.23 -13.11
N SER A 70 -0.08 3.98 -12.95
CA SER A 70 1.15 3.45 -12.35
C SER A 70 0.88 2.91 -10.95
N TYR A 71 0.24 3.71 -10.08
CA TYR A 71 -0.10 3.30 -8.73
C TYR A 71 -0.97 2.04 -8.69
N ARG A 72 -1.93 1.92 -9.62
CA ARG A 72 -2.77 0.71 -9.74
C ARG A 72 -1.94 -0.52 -10.09
N VAL A 73 -1.03 -0.40 -11.05
CA VAL A 73 -0.13 -1.50 -11.45
C VAL A 73 0.73 -1.94 -10.27
N ASP A 74 1.31 -1.00 -9.53
CA ASP A 74 2.17 -1.32 -8.38
C ASP A 74 1.41 -2.05 -7.28
N ILE A 75 0.18 -1.61 -6.96
CA ILE A 75 -0.68 -2.26 -5.97
C ILE A 75 -1.10 -3.66 -6.43
N HIS A 76 -1.45 -3.83 -7.70
CA HIS A 76 -1.80 -5.15 -8.24
C HIS A 76 -0.60 -6.10 -8.22
N ARG A 77 0.59 -5.60 -8.58
CA ARG A 77 1.84 -6.36 -8.51
C ARG A 77 2.13 -6.79 -7.08
N TYR A 78 2.06 -5.88 -6.11
CA TYR A 78 2.26 -6.18 -4.69
C TYR A 78 1.31 -7.29 -4.20
N ARG A 79 0.02 -7.24 -4.59
CA ARG A 79 -0.95 -8.29 -4.24
C ARG A 79 -0.63 -9.64 -4.87
N SER A 80 -0.23 -9.64 -6.14
CA SER A 80 0.21 -10.86 -6.82
C SER A 80 1.43 -11.48 -6.13
N ASP A 81 2.35 -10.65 -5.67
CA ASP A 81 3.54 -11.10 -4.94
C ASP A 81 3.17 -11.64 -3.54
N MET A 82 2.25 -11.01 -2.81
CA MET A 82 1.72 -11.54 -1.53
C MET A 82 1.02 -12.90 -1.69
N ASN A 83 0.35 -13.13 -2.81
CA ASN A 83 -0.34 -14.39 -3.09
C ASN A 83 0.63 -15.54 -3.46
N THR A 84 1.92 -15.24 -3.63
CA THR A 84 2.96 -16.25 -3.93
C THR A 84 4.07 -16.21 -2.88
N PRO A 85 3.80 -16.66 -1.64
CA PRO A 85 4.79 -16.62 -0.58
C PRO A 85 6.04 -17.44 -0.93
N GLY A 86 7.22 -16.87 -0.72
CA GLY A 86 8.52 -17.55 -0.91
C GLY A 86 9.24 -17.27 -2.23
N LEU A 87 8.65 -16.50 -3.16
CA LEU A 87 9.31 -16.11 -4.41
C LEU A 87 10.15 -14.84 -4.21
N LYS A 88 11.46 -14.98 -4.01
CA LYS A 88 12.40 -13.84 -3.99
C LYS A 88 12.62 -13.33 -5.42
N ARG A 89 11.90 -12.29 -5.83
CA ARG A 89 12.19 -11.60 -7.09
C ARG A 89 13.27 -10.54 -6.85
N THR A 90 14.37 -10.65 -7.57
CA THR A 90 15.56 -9.77 -7.51
C THR A 90 15.38 -8.42 -8.22
N SER A 91 14.16 -8.08 -8.65
CA SER A 91 13.88 -6.93 -9.53
C SER A 91 12.97 -5.87 -8.89
N ILE A 92 12.87 -5.87 -7.57
CA ILE A 92 12.23 -4.78 -6.83
C ILE A 92 13.38 -4.02 -6.17
N ASP A 93 13.68 -2.83 -6.68
CA ASP A 93 14.50 -1.88 -5.92
C ASP A 93 13.75 -1.57 -4.63
N VAL A 94 14.35 -2.01 -3.53
CA VAL A 94 13.77 -2.01 -2.18
C VAL A 94 13.49 -0.57 -1.69
N ASP A 95 14.11 0.42 -2.33
CA ASP A 95 14.00 1.84 -2.00
C ASP A 95 12.61 2.44 -2.29
N ASP A 96 11.89 1.96 -3.30
CA ASP A 96 10.55 2.49 -3.64
C ASP A 96 9.43 1.96 -2.70
N ILE A 97 9.66 0.82 -2.04
CA ILE A 97 8.70 0.25 -1.07
C ILE A 97 8.90 0.85 0.32
N ALA A 98 10.14 1.21 0.68
CA ALA A 98 10.46 1.79 1.99
C ALA A 98 9.70 3.11 2.25
N THR A 99 9.41 3.90 1.22
CA THR A 99 8.65 5.16 1.37
C THR A 99 7.17 4.92 1.73
N ILE A 100 6.59 3.76 1.37
CA ILE A 100 5.18 3.45 1.64
C ILE A 100 4.97 2.92 3.06
N VAL A 101 6.00 2.32 3.67
CA VAL A 101 5.92 1.69 5.00
C VAL A 101 6.42 2.61 6.13
N ALA A 102 7.18 3.67 5.81
CA ALA A 102 7.83 4.54 6.79
C ALA A 102 6.89 5.48 7.59
N GLU A 103 5.60 5.58 7.24
CA GLU A 103 4.61 6.37 8.02
C GLU A 103 3.90 5.57 9.14
N ASP A 104 4.27 4.32 9.41
CA ASP A 104 3.83 3.62 10.63
C ASP A 104 4.79 3.94 11.80
N PRO A 105 4.35 4.66 12.86
CA PRO A 105 5.21 5.00 14.00
C PRO A 105 5.59 3.79 14.88
N ARG A 106 5.22 2.56 14.50
CA ARG A 106 5.67 1.33 15.15
C ARG A 106 6.65 0.61 14.24
N GLY A 107 7.91 0.99 14.34
CA GLY A 107 9.01 0.36 13.63
C GLY A 107 8.91 -1.17 13.67
N VAL A 108 8.64 -1.76 12.50
CA VAL A 108 8.72 -3.20 12.30
C VAL A 108 10.19 -3.58 12.24
N LYS A 109 10.79 -3.79 13.42
CA LYS A 109 11.94 -4.68 13.56
C LYS A 109 11.41 -6.05 13.18
N SER A 110 11.74 -6.52 11.97
CA SER A 110 11.54 -7.91 11.60
C SER A 110 12.18 -8.77 12.69
N PHE A 111 11.38 -9.66 13.28
CA PHE A 111 11.85 -10.62 14.27
C PHE A 111 12.67 -11.67 13.52
N ASP A 112 13.96 -11.40 13.33
CA ASP A 112 14.91 -12.37 12.78
C ASP A 112 15.07 -13.51 13.79
N LEU A 113 14.29 -14.57 13.59
CA LEU A 113 14.53 -15.84 14.25
C LEU A 113 15.88 -16.38 13.74
N PRO A 114 16.86 -16.68 14.61
CA PRO A 114 18.11 -17.27 14.17
C PRO A 114 17.82 -18.63 13.54
N ARG A 115 18.02 -18.73 12.22
CA ARG A 115 17.98 -20.02 11.52
C ARG A 115 19.22 -20.80 11.94
N PRO A 116 19.10 -22.03 12.49
CA PRO A 116 20.26 -22.85 12.76
C PRO A 116 20.99 -23.14 11.44
N ASN A 117 22.30 -22.86 11.47
CA ASN A 117 23.22 -22.91 10.34
C ASN A 117 23.32 -24.35 9.80
N ARG A 118 22.53 -24.70 8.78
CA ARG A 118 22.67 -25.97 8.03
C ARG A 118 23.73 -25.84 6.95
N TYR A 119 24.97 -25.62 7.37
CA TYR A 119 26.16 -25.92 6.58
C TYR A 119 27.28 -26.32 7.55
N MET A 120 27.23 -27.57 7.99
CA MET A 120 28.44 -28.34 8.27
C MET A 120 28.30 -29.61 7.46
N GLY A 121 29.09 -29.72 6.40
CA GLY A 121 29.13 -30.89 5.54
C GLY A 121 29.56 -32.11 6.34
N ILE A 122 28.67 -33.09 6.43
CA ILE A 122 29.02 -34.47 6.75
C ILE A 122 28.78 -35.20 5.44
N SER A 123 29.85 -35.62 4.77
CA SER A 123 29.71 -36.48 3.58
C SER A 123 29.05 -37.79 4.02
N LEU A 124 28.12 -38.30 3.23
CA LEU A 124 27.39 -39.54 3.54
C LEU A 124 28.33 -40.76 3.62
N ASP A 125 29.54 -40.64 3.06
CA ASP A 125 30.56 -41.69 3.07
C ASP A 125 31.16 -41.92 4.47
N THR A 126 31.12 -40.92 5.34
CA THR A 126 31.69 -41.01 6.70
C THR A 126 30.81 -41.76 7.71
N LEU A 127 29.56 -42.10 7.37
CA LEU A 127 28.63 -42.79 8.28
C LEU A 127 28.56 -44.31 8.07
N ILE A 128 29.23 -44.85 7.05
CA ILE A 128 29.19 -46.29 6.74
C ILE A 128 30.38 -47.04 7.38
N GLU A 129 31.49 -46.37 7.68
CA GLU A 129 32.67 -47.02 8.32
C GLU A 129 32.54 -47.21 9.83
N GLU A 130 31.63 -46.51 10.52
CA GLU A 130 31.43 -46.68 11.98
C GLU A 130 30.41 -47.78 12.34
N ALA A 131 29.87 -48.48 11.35
CA ALA A 131 28.86 -49.54 11.53
C ALA A 131 29.35 -50.95 11.14
N ALA A 132 30.66 -51.16 10.98
CA ALA A 132 31.29 -52.47 10.70
C ALA A 132 32.24 -52.91 11.82
#